data_AF-A0A0L8H2I4-F1
#
_entry.id   AF-A0A0L8H2I4-F1
#
_cell.length_a   1.000
_cell.length_b   1.000
_cell.length_c   1.000
_cell.angle_alpha   90.00
_cell.angle_beta   90.00
_cell.angle_gamma   90.00
#
_symmetry.space_group_name_H-M   'P 1'
#
loop_
_entity.id
_entity.type
_entity.pdbx_description
1 polymer ?
#
loop_
_entity_poly.entity_id
_entity_poly.type
_entity_poly.pdbx_seq_one_letter_code
_entity_poly.pdbx_strand_id
1 'polypeptide(L)'
;MSLKTINIVKLVFFILNTLFLVLGVVILALGIYLQISEAAVYMAVLPEVKFTIIVSLLVAAGIITIIVCILGFCAAFLESHCLLILYILCVSTIFCIEIAAGVIGLVRKNELETNLINKLVDNMKTSAKSWDIIQET
;
A
#
# COMPACT_ATOMS: atom_id res chain seq x y z
N MET A 1 32.06 -16.05 29.76
CA MET A 1 31.01 -15.14 29.24
C MET A 1 30.69 -15.61 27.82
N SER A 2 29.82 -16.62 27.72
CA SER A 2 29.50 -17.28 26.46
C SER A 2 28.63 -16.35 25.62
N LEU A 3 29.25 -15.65 24.66
CA LEU A 3 28.50 -15.06 23.55
C LEU A 3 27.81 -16.22 22.85
N LYS A 4 26.52 -16.42 23.17
CA LYS A 4 25.59 -17.30 22.47
C LYS A 4 25.86 -17.17 20.97
N THR A 5 26.17 -18.28 20.29
CA THR A 5 26.20 -18.35 18.84
C THR A 5 24.82 -17.96 18.31
N ILE A 6 24.63 -16.67 18.01
CA ILE A 6 23.38 -16.18 17.44
C ILE A 6 23.30 -16.76 16.04
N ASN A 7 22.28 -17.57 15.80
CA ASN A 7 22.03 -18.13 14.48
C ASN A 7 21.74 -16.96 13.52
N ILE A 8 22.59 -16.76 12.51
CA ILE A 8 22.52 -15.61 11.58
C ILE A 8 21.11 -15.48 10.98
N VAL A 9 20.47 -16.61 10.68
CA VAL A 9 19.10 -16.66 10.16
C VAL A 9 18.09 -16.01 11.12
N LYS A 10 18.18 -16.28 12.44
CA LYS A 10 17.28 -15.68 13.44
C LYS A 10 17.53 -14.17 13.57
N LEU A 11 18.79 -13.74 13.49
CA LEU A 11 19.16 -12.33 13.53
C LEU A 11 18.61 -11.56 12.33
N VAL A 12 18.84 -12.09 11.12
CA VAL A 12 18.33 -11.50 9.87
C VAL A 12 16.81 -11.44 9.89
N PHE A 13 16.14 -12.53 10.30
CA PHE A 13 14.69 -12.58 10.44
C PHE A 13 14.16 -11.47 11.38
N PHE A 14 14.78 -11.30 12.56
CA PHE A 14 14.39 -10.27 13.52
C PHE A 14 14.59 -8.85 12.99
N ILE A 15 15.73 -8.58 12.34
CA ILE A 15 16.03 -7.26 11.77
C ILE A 15 15.05 -6.92 10.64
N LEU A 16 14.81 -7.85 9.71
CA LEU A 16 13.87 -7.64 8.60
C LEU A 16 12.46 -7.39 9.12
N ASN A 17 11.99 -8.19 10.07
CA ASN A 17 10.65 -8.04 10.62
C ASN A 17 10.47 -6.71 11.40
N THR A 18 11.53 -6.23 12.04
CA THR A 18 11.55 -4.89 12.67
C THR A 18 11.50 -3.78 11.62
N LEU A 19 12.26 -3.90 10.54
CA LEU A 19 12.24 -2.93 9.44
C LEU A 19 10.86 -2.85 8.79
N PHE A 20 10.25 -4.00 8.49
CA PHE A 20 8.90 -4.07 7.93
C PHE A 20 7.84 -3.51 8.88
N LEU A 21 7.99 -3.71 10.19
CA LEU A 21 7.07 -3.12 11.16
C LEU A 21 7.13 -1.59 11.10
N VAL A 22 8.34 -1.00 11.08
CA VAL A 22 8.52 0.45 10.96
C VAL A 22 7.91 0.97 9.66
N LEU A 23 8.17 0.30 8.54
CA LEU A 23 7.59 0.66 7.25
C LEU A 23 6.06 0.56 7.26
N GLY A 24 5.50 -0.50 7.86
CA GLY A 24 4.05 -0.67 8.00
C GLY A 24 3.40 0.45 8.81
N VAL A 25 4.03 0.90 9.90
CA VAL A 25 3.57 2.04 10.70
C VAL A 25 3.63 3.34 9.89
N VAL A 26 4.70 3.58 9.13
CA VAL A 26 4.83 4.77 8.27
C VAL A 26 3.75 4.75 7.18
N ILE A 27 3.54 3.62 6.51
CA ILE A 27 2.50 3.45 5.48
C ILE A 27 1.11 3.70 6.07
N LEU A 28 0.82 3.14 7.24
CA LEU A 28 -0.45 3.34 7.93
C LEU A 28 -0.67 4.82 8.30
N ALA A 29 0.35 5.47 8.87
CA ALA A 29 0.29 6.88 9.22
C ALA A 29 0.06 7.77 7.98
N LEU A 30 0.73 7.48 6.86
CA LEU A 30 0.51 8.17 5.59
C LEU A 30 -0.91 7.95 5.06
N GLY A 31 -1.43 6.72 5.12
CA GLY A 31 -2.80 6.42 4.69
C GLY A 31 -3.85 7.18 5.51
N ILE A 32 -3.70 7.19 6.84
CA ILE A 32 -4.59 7.95 7.73
C ILE A 32 -4.47 9.45 7.47
N TYR A 33 -3.24 9.96 7.30
CA TYR A 33 -3.00 11.36 6.98
C TYR A 33 -3.69 11.78 5.68
N LEU A 34 -3.60 10.97 4.62
CA LEU A 34 -4.27 11.23 3.34
C LEU A 34 -5.80 11.16 3.44
N GLN A 35 -6.33 10.31 4.32
CA GLN A 35 -7.76 10.18 4.53
C GLN A 35 -8.35 11.39 5.27
N ILE A 36 -7.62 11.95 6.24
CA ILE A 36 -8.06 13.12 7.02
C ILE A 36 -7.86 14.43 6.25
N SER A 37 -6.77 14.53 5.47
CA SER A 37 -6.38 15.80 4.84
C SER A 37 -7.25 16.20 3.64
N GLU A 38 -8.29 15.43 3.27
CA GLU A 38 -9.18 15.64 2.11
C GLU A 38 -8.47 16.39 0.99
N ALA A 39 -7.36 15.82 0.53
CA ALA A 39 -6.36 16.61 -0.17
C ALA A 39 -6.94 17.01 -1.53
N ALA A 40 -7.58 18.18 -1.60
CA ALA A 40 -8.34 18.67 -2.74
C ALA A 40 -7.48 18.74 -4.01
N VAL A 41 -6.16 18.92 -3.83
CA VAL A 41 -5.15 18.84 -4.87
C VAL A 41 -5.05 17.44 -5.50
N TYR A 42 -5.22 16.37 -4.73
CA TYR A 42 -5.18 14.98 -5.21
C TYR A 42 -6.51 14.53 -5.82
N MET A 43 -7.65 15.02 -5.31
CA MET A 43 -8.97 14.82 -5.93
C MET A 43 -9.10 15.51 -7.30
N ALA A 44 -8.36 16.60 -7.54
CA ALA A 44 -8.32 17.24 -8.85
C ALA A 44 -7.60 16.39 -9.92
N VAL A 45 -6.67 15.52 -9.51
CA VAL A 45 -5.85 14.69 -10.41
C VAL A 45 -6.45 13.29 -10.60
N LEU A 46 -7.10 12.75 -9.57
CA LEU A 46 -7.72 11.42 -9.58
C LEU A 46 -9.23 11.53 -9.37
N PRO A 47 -10.06 10.79 -10.14
CA PRO A 47 -11.49 10.69 -9.84
C PRO A 47 -11.68 10.29 -8.36
N GLU A 48 -12.53 10.99 -7.61
CA GLU A 48 -12.69 10.79 -6.15
C GLU A 48 -12.74 9.31 -5.76
N VAL A 49 -13.56 8.53 -6.47
CA VAL A 49 -13.70 7.08 -6.26
C VAL A 49 -12.37 6.33 -6.33
N LYS A 50 -11.48 6.67 -7.27
CA LYS A 50 -10.16 6.04 -7.40
C LYS A 50 -9.22 6.47 -6.29
N PHE A 51 -9.23 7.75 -5.90
CA PHE A 51 -8.41 8.26 -4.81
C PHE A 51 -8.77 7.57 -3.49
N THR A 52 -10.07 7.48 -3.15
CA THR A 52 -10.55 6.78 -1.96
C THR A 52 -10.10 5.32 -1.95
N ILE A 53 -10.24 4.60 -3.07
CA ILE A 53 -9.81 3.19 -3.17
C ILE A 53 -8.30 3.05 -2.90
N ILE A 54 -7.48 3.93 -3.49
CA ILE A 54 -6.01 3.88 -3.32
C ILE A 54 -5.62 4.16 -1.86
N VAL A 55 -6.21 5.19 -1.23
CA VAL A 55 -5.93 5.54 0.17
C VAL A 55 -6.39 4.42 1.11
N SER A 56 -7.55 3.82 0.89
CA SER A 56 -8.03 2.68 1.68
C SER A 56 -7.14 1.44 1.53
N LEU A 57 -6.63 1.16 0.32
CA LEU A 57 -5.64 0.09 0.10
C LEU A 57 -4.34 0.35 0.85
N LEU A 58 -3.88 1.60 0.91
CA LEU A 58 -2.66 1.98 1.63
C LEU A 58 -2.81 1.75 3.14
N VAL A 59 -3.95 2.14 3.72
CA VAL A 59 -4.29 1.87 5.12
C VAL A 59 -4.35 0.36 5.39
N ALA A 60 -5.06 -0.38 4.54
CA ALA A 60 -5.19 -1.83 4.68
C ALA A 60 -3.83 -2.53 4.60
N ALA A 61 -2.97 -2.15 3.65
CA ALA A 61 -1.62 -2.68 3.51
C ALA A 61 -0.76 -2.41 4.76
N GLY A 62 -0.84 -1.21 5.33
CA GLY A 62 -0.14 -0.86 6.57
C GLY A 62 -0.58 -1.74 7.75
N ILE A 63 -1.89 -1.92 7.94
CA ILE A 63 -2.45 -2.78 9.00
C ILE A 63 -2.02 -4.23 8.81
N ILE A 64 -2.16 -4.78 7.60
CA ILE A 64 -1.77 -6.16 7.29
C ILE A 64 -0.28 -6.38 7.57
N THR A 65 0.57 -5.44 7.15
CA THR A 65 2.01 -5.51 7.38
C THR A 65 2.34 -5.55 8.87
N ILE A 66 1.70 -4.70 9.68
CA ILE A 66 1.87 -4.68 11.14
C ILE A 66 1.45 -6.01 11.76
N ILE A 67 0.30 -6.57 11.37
CA ILE A 67 -0.20 -7.86 11.87
C ILE A 67 0.78 -8.98 11.53
N VAL A 68 1.23 -9.06 10.27
CA VAL A 68 2.21 -10.07 9.83
C VAL A 68 3.52 -9.92 10.62
N CYS A 69 3.97 -8.70 10.88
CA CYS A 69 5.16 -8.48 11.70
C CYS A 69 4.97 -8.93 13.15
N ILE A 70 3.83 -8.65 13.77
CA ILE A 70 3.52 -9.15 15.13
C ILE A 70 3.54 -10.68 15.14
N LEU A 71 2.93 -11.33 14.15
CA LEU A 71 2.97 -12.79 14.00
C LEU A 71 4.42 -13.31 13.82
N GLY A 72 5.25 -12.59 13.06
CA GLY A 72 6.68 -12.89 12.91
C GLY A 72 7.43 -12.80 14.23
N PHE A 73 7.18 -11.78 15.05
CA PHE A 73 7.77 -11.70 16.39
C PHE A 73 7.27 -12.84 17.29
N CYS A 74 5.97 -13.14 17.30
CA CYS A 74 5.44 -14.28 18.06
C CYS A 74 6.08 -15.61 17.60
N ALA A 75 6.26 -15.82 16.29
CA ALA A 75 6.93 -17.01 15.74
C ALA A 75 8.39 -17.12 16.24
N ALA A 76 9.11 -15.99 16.31
CA ALA A 76 10.46 -15.94 16.83
C ALA A 76 10.53 -16.19 18.35
N PHE A 77 9.59 -15.65 19.13
CA PHE A 77 9.56 -15.78 20.59
C PHE A 77 9.10 -17.16 21.07
N LEU A 78 8.13 -17.78 20.38
CA LEU A 78 7.56 -19.07 20.82
C LEU A 78 8.41 -20.28 20.40
N GLU A 79 9.46 -20.10 19.58
CA GLU A 79 10.25 -21.18 18.93
C GLU A 79 9.38 -22.32 18.35
N SER A 80 8.12 -22.01 18.01
CA SER A 80 7.12 -22.97 17.56
C SER A 80 7.20 -23.11 16.05
N HIS A 81 7.52 -24.32 15.59
CA HIS A 81 7.52 -24.66 14.18
C HIS A 81 6.16 -24.40 13.50
N CYS A 82 5.06 -24.64 14.21
CA CYS A 82 3.71 -24.40 13.68
C CYS A 82 3.47 -22.90 13.38
N LEU A 83 3.91 -22.02 14.28
CA LEU A 83 3.72 -20.57 14.11
C LEU A 83 4.65 -20.00 13.02
N LEU A 84 5.85 -20.55 12.87
CA LEU A 84 6.76 -20.22 11.78
C LEU A 84 6.18 -20.65 10.42
N ILE A 85 5.58 -21.84 10.34
CA ILE A 85 4.91 -22.32 9.12
C ILE A 85 3.73 -21.40 8.77
N LEU A 86 2.90 -21.03 9.75
CA LEU A 86 1.79 -20.09 9.53
C LEU A 86 2.29 -18.74 9.00
N TYR A 87 3.37 -18.19 9.56
CA TYR A 87 3.98 -16.96 9.08
C TYR A 87 4.42 -17.08 7.61
N ILE A 88 5.13 -18.16 7.25
CA ILE A 88 5.57 -18.41 5.88
C ILE A 88 4.38 -18.55 4.93
N LEU A 89 3.31 -19.25 5.33
CA LEU A 89 2.10 -19.40 4.53
C LEU A 89 1.38 -18.08 4.31
N CYS A 90 1.26 -17.24 5.34
CA CYS A 90 0.68 -15.89 5.22
C CYS A 90 1.47 -15.04 4.22
N VAL A 91 2.79 -14.95 4.38
CA VAL A 91 3.66 -14.17 3.49
C VAL A 91 3.63 -14.72 2.06
N SER A 92 3.69 -16.04 1.90
CA SER A 92 3.60 -16.68 0.59
C SER A 92 2.28 -16.38 -0.10
N THR A 93 1.17 -16.35 0.64
CA THR A 93 -0.16 -16.04 0.09
C THR A 93 -0.23 -14.59 -0.38
N ILE A 94 0.29 -13.65 0.42
CA ILE A 94 0.36 -12.23 0.05
C ILE A 94 1.21 -12.07 -1.22
N PHE A 95 2.36 -12.73 -1.30
CA PHE A 95 3.24 -12.67 -2.47
C PHE A 95 2.55 -13.17 -3.75
N CYS A 96 1.79 -14.27 -3.67
CA CYS A 96 1.00 -14.75 -4.81
C CYS A 96 -0.05 -13.72 -5.27
N ILE A 97 -0.73 -13.06 -4.31
CA ILE A 97 -1.71 -12.01 -4.61
C ILE A 97 -1.02 -10.79 -5.24
N GLU A 98 0.14 -10.36 -4.73
CA GLU A 98 0.90 -9.24 -5.29
C GLU A 98 1.37 -9.52 -6.72
N ILE A 99 1.83 -10.73 -7.01
CA ILE A 99 2.19 -11.12 -8.39
C ILE A 99 0.96 -11.05 -9.29
N ALA A 100 -0.17 -11.62 -8.87
CA ALA A 100 -1.40 -11.59 -9.66
C ALA A 100 -1.87 -10.15 -9.91
N ALA A 101 -1.88 -9.31 -8.87
CA ALA A 101 -2.22 -7.89 -8.98
C ALA A 101 -1.24 -7.14 -9.90
N GLY A 102 0.05 -7.42 -9.81
CA GLY A 102 1.09 -6.84 -10.66
C GLY A 102 0.90 -7.19 -12.14
N VAL A 103 0.63 -8.47 -12.44
CA VAL A 103 0.35 -8.92 -13.82
C VAL A 103 -0.91 -8.26 -14.36
N ILE A 104 -2.00 -8.23 -13.60
CA ILE A 104 -3.25 -7.55 -14.00
C ILE A 104 -3.00 -6.06 -14.25
N GLY A 105 -2.22 -5.41 -13.38
CA GLY A 105 -1.84 -4.01 -13.52
C GLY A 105 -1.03 -3.73 -14.79
N LEU A 106 -0.09 -4.62 -15.14
CA LEU A 106 0.72 -4.50 -16.36
C LEU A 106 -0.14 -4.71 -17.62
N VAL A 107 -0.99 -5.73 -17.64
CA VAL A 107 -1.87 -6.02 -18.80
C VAL A 107 -2.82 -4.86 -19.06
N ARG A 108 -3.35 -4.22 -18.01
CA ARG A 108 -4.30 -3.10 -18.12
C ARG A 108 -3.64 -1.72 -18.12
N LYS A 109 -2.31 -1.64 -18.20
CA LYS A 109 -1.58 -0.36 -18.15
C LYS A 109 -2.05 0.62 -19.24
N ASN A 110 -2.22 0.14 -20.47
CA ASN A 110 -2.61 0.98 -21.61
C ASN A 110 -4.04 1.54 -21.45
N GLU A 111 -4.96 0.73 -20.91
CA GLU A 111 -6.32 1.19 -20.58
C GLU A 111 -6.28 2.25 -19.48
N LEU A 112 -5.43 2.06 -18.47
CA LEU A 112 -5.29 3.00 -17.37
C LEU A 112 -4.75 4.36 -17.86
N GLU A 113 -3.67 4.38 -18.66
CA GLU A 113 -3.11 5.62 -19.21
C GLU A 113 -4.12 6.36 -20.09
N THR A 114 -4.78 5.67 -21.02
CA THR A 114 -5.76 6.29 -21.92
C THR A 114 -6.93 6.88 -21.14
N ASN A 115 -7.43 6.18 -20.12
CA ASN A 115 -8.51 6.66 -19.26
C ASN A 115 -8.10 7.85 -18.39
N LEU A 116 -6.84 7.94 -17.96
CA LEU A 116 -6.37 9.10 -17.21
C LEU A 116 -6.23 10.33 -18.12
N ILE A 117 -5.64 10.17 -19.31
CA ILE A 117 -5.47 11.27 -20.27
C ILE A 117 -6.83 11.82 -20.70
N ASN A 118 -7.78 10.96 -21.09
CA ASN A 118 -9.10 11.41 -21.52
C ASN A 118 -9.84 12.18 -20.41
N LYS A 119 -9.73 11.73 -19.16
CA LYS A 119 -10.34 12.43 -18.02
C LYS A 119 -9.71 13.78 -17.73
N LEU A 120 -8.38 13.91 -17.85
CA LEU A 120 -7.70 15.19 -17.71
C LEU A 120 -8.14 16.17 -18.81
N VAL A 121 -8.25 15.69 -20.05
CA VAL A 121 -8.73 16.50 -21.19
C VAL A 121 -10.19 16.95 -20.98
N ASP A 122 -11.08 16.07 -20.52
CA ASP A 122 -12.48 16.42 -20.26
C ASP A 122 -12.62 17.42 -19.11
N ASN A 123 -11.84 17.27 -18.03
CA ASN A 123 -11.82 18.24 -16.92
C ASN A 123 -11.33 19.62 -17.39
N MET A 124 -10.29 19.67 -18.23
CA MET A 124 -9.81 20.94 -18.80
C MET A 124 -10.85 21.59 -19.72
N LYS A 125 -11.51 20.81 -20.60
CA LYS A 125 -12.57 21.33 -21.46
C LYS A 125 -13.75 21.88 -20.66
N THR A 126 -14.15 21.18 -19.60
CA THR A 126 -15.26 21.62 -18.73
C THR A 126 -14.90 22.91 -18.01
N SER A 127 -13.68 23.01 -17.49
CA SER A 127 -13.20 24.23 -16.84
C SER A 127 -13.13 25.42 -17.82
N ALA A 128 -12.60 25.21 -19.03
CA ALA A 128 -12.56 26.26 -20.07
C ALA A 128 -13.96 26.76 -20.43
N LYS A 129 -14.91 25.84 -20.64
CA LYS A 129 -16.30 26.18 -20.95
C LYS A 129 -16.96 26.98 -19.82
N SER A 130 -16.65 26.67 -18.56
CA SER A 130 -17.14 27.46 -17.42
C SER A 130 -16.58 28.89 -17.40
N TRP A 131 -15.33 29.10 -17.81
CA TRP A 131 -14.74 30.44 -17.92
C TRP A 131 -15.38 31.26 -19.04
N ASP A 132 -15.67 30.64 -20.18
CA ASP A 132 -16.34 31.32 -21.31
C ASP A 132 -17.73 31.83 -20.92
N ILE A 133 -18.51 31.03 -20.17
CA ILE A 133 -19.85 31.41 -19.69
C ILE A 133 -19.81 32.65 -18.77
N ILE A 134 -18.76 32.76 -17.94
CA ILE A 134 -18.59 33.90 -17.02
C ILE A 134 -18.18 35.17 -17.79
N GLN A 135 -17.45 35.05 -18.90
CA GLN A 135 -17.04 36.20 -19.71
C GLN A 135 -18.15 36.74 -20.61
N GLU A 136 -19.17 35.94 -20.90
CA GLU A 136 -20.30 36.31 -21.75
C GLU A 136 -21.50 36.91 -20.98
N THR A 137 -21.44 36.91 -19.63
CA THR A 137 -22.46 37.49 -18.74
C THR A 137 -21.99 38.83 -18.17
#